data_AF-A0A9N9G1T9-F1
#
_entry.id   AF-A0A9N9G1T9-F1
#
_cell.length_a   1.000
_cell.length_b   1.000
_cell.length_c   1.000
_cell.angle_alpha   90.00
_cell.angle_beta   90.00
_cell.angle_gamma   90.00
#
_symmetry.space_group_name_H-M   'P 1'
#
loop_
_entity.id
_entity.type
_entity.pdbx_description
1 polymer ?
#
loop_
_entity_poly.entity_id
_entity_poly.type
_entity_poly.pdbx_seq_one_letter_code
_entity_poly.pdbx_strand_id
1 'polypeptide(L)'
;MFSRLRLLRPLMQIYYPLWSQHRVSSSLISRKYDVSSILTKLPPDSEVASEVMNFIMHVTVDLMKTRAQDLMGLMERKEREQKDLMETRAQDLMDLMERKEREQKDLTERKEREKMDLMERKEREKMELSKTLTNLENDMKTRTELLLRSKRMCNMRGALEFIRSEIRLWNKPSSFRDPTDNVLMDLIHDATFVSYLKQTCLLNNTQYKDAEKCMGGLYHTVSKRFHGHDNNIEIDARDWSVNEVLSLGGLFNYFRIPYAYYNDRGELASFPFKLAERS
;
A
#
# COMPACT_ATOMS: atom_id res chain seq x y z
N MET A 1 -7.30 -2.72 -26.85
CA MET A 1 -7.44 -3.97 -27.64
C MET A 1 -6.39 -3.94 -28.74
N PHE A 2 -5.73 -5.07 -29.03
CA PHE A 2 -4.55 -5.25 -29.91
C PHE A 2 -3.16 -4.98 -29.29
N SER A 3 -2.70 -5.87 -28.40
CA SER A 3 -1.26 -6.07 -28.14
C SER A 3 -0.94 -7.50 -27.66
N ARG A 4 -1.63 -8.51 -28.21
CA ARG A 4 -1.36 -9.93 -27.95
C ARG A 4 -1.18 -10.67 -29.26
N LEU A 5 -0.01 -10.53 -29.90
CA LEU A 5 0.41 -11.36 -31.05
C LEU A 5 1.91 -11.20 -31.36
N ARG A 6 2.76 -11.12 -30.32
CA ARG A 6 4.22 -11.10 -30.45
C ARG A 6 4.92 -12.05 -29.46
N LEU A 7 4.42 -13.28 -29.28
CA LEU A 7 5.16 -14.30 -28.49
C LEU A 7 5.04 -15.73 -29.06
N LEU A 8 4.71 -15.88 -30.34
CA LEU A 8 4.70 -17.18 -31.03
C LEU A 8 5.53 -17.12 -32.33
N ARG A 9 6.79 -16.67 -32.22
CA ARG A 9 7.72 -16.63 -33.35
C ARG A 9 9.11 -17.28 -33.16
N PRO A 10 9.45 -17.98 -32.05
CA PRO A 10 10.65 -18.82 -32.05
C PRO A 10 10.39 -20.34 -32.01
N LEU A 11 9.17 -20.84 -32.22
CA LEU A 11 8.88 -22.29 -32.19
C LEU A 11 8.90 -23.00 -33.56
N MET A 12 9.20 -22.29 -34.65
CA MET A 12 9.34 -22.88 -36.00
C MET A 12 10.77 -22.77 -36.57
N GLN A 13 11.79 -22.73 -35.71
CA GLN A 13 13.20 -22.80 -36.12
C GLN A 13 13.98 -23.96 -35.47
N ILE A 14 13.34 -24.81 -34.67
CA ILE A 14 14.02 -25.91 -33.96
C ILE A 14 13.88 -27.27 -34.70
N TYR A 15 13.02 -27.37 -35.74
CA TYR A 15 12.77 -28.65 -36.43
C TYR A 15 13.33 -28.80 -37.85
N TYR A 16 14.15 -27.87 -38.33
CA TYR A 16 14.89 -28.01 -39.59
C TYR A 16 16.25 -27.34 -39.45
N PRO A 17 17.31 -28.11 -39.13
CA PRO A 17 18.19 -28.59 -40.20
C PRO A 17 18.87 -29.93 -39.85
N LEU A 18 18.24 -31.07 -40.15
CA LEU A 18 18.90 -32.38 -39.96
C LEU A 18 18.79 -33.31 -41.17
N TRP A 19 18.20 -32.84 -42.28
CA TRP A 19 18.03 -33.63 -43.51
C TRP A 19 18.92 -33.21 -44.68
N SER A 20 19.90 -32.32 -44.46
CA SER A 20 20.67 -31.71 -45.56
C SER A 20 22.18 -31.98 -45.55
N GLN A 21 22.69 -32.99 -44.81
CA GLN A 21 24.14 -33.24 -44.76
C GLN A 21 24.60 -34.71 -44.85
N HIS A 22 23.83 -35.60 -45.47
CA HIS A 22 24.37 -36.86 -45.99
C HIS A 22 24.17 -37.01 -47.50
N ARG A 23 24.66 -36.04 -48.27
CA ARG A 23 25.26 -36.38 -49.58
C ARG A 23 26.62 -37.01 -49.29
N VAL A 24 26.62 -38.28 -48.91
CA VAL A 24 27.81 -39.10 -49.16
C VAL A 24 27.91 -39.17 -50.67
N SER A 25 28.87 -38.41 -51.21
CA SER A 25 29.14 -38.35 -52.64
C SER A 25 29.33 -39.77 -53.15
N SER A 26 28.39 -40.26 -53.96
CA SER A 26 28.41 -41.58 -54.62
C SER A 26 29.70 -41.81 -55.44
N SER A 27 30.46 -40.75 -55.68
CA SER A 27 31.73 -40.74 -56.42
C SER A 27 32.94 -41.35 -55.70
N LEU A 28 32.91 -41.54 -54.37
CA LEU A 28 34.06 -42.11 -53.63
C LEU A 28 34.04 -43.64 -53.56
N ILE A 29 32.89 -44.28 -53.77
CA ILE A 29 32.76 -45.75 -53.76
C ILE A 29 33.18 -46.34 -55.11
N SER A 30 33.03 -45.60 -56.21
CA SER A 30 33.35 -46.10 -57.56
C SER A 30 34.84 -46.17 -57.91
N ARG A 31 35.75 -45.61 -57.10
CA ARG A 31 37.18 -45.49 -57.49
C ARG A 31 38.17 -46.44 -56.82
N LYS A 32 37.79 -47.17 -55.76
CA LYS A 32 38.78 -48.00 -55.03
C LYS A 32 38.72 -49.50 -55.28
N TYR A 33 37.66 -50.02 -55.90
CA TYR A 33 37.57 -51.43 -56.27
C TYR A 33 36.73 -51.58 -57.54
N ASP A 34 37.25 -51.15 -58.69
CA ASP A 34 36.61 -51.41 -59.98
C ASP A 34 36.91 -52.85 -60.44
N VAL A 35 36.33 -53.81 -59.70
CA VAL A 35 36.44 -55.25 -59.97
C VAL A 35 35.70 -55.63 -61.27
N SER A 36 34.79 -54.76 -61.74
CA SER A 36 34.12 -54.89 -63.03
C SER A 36 35.10 -54.96 -64.21
N SER A 37 36.25 -54.26 -64.12
CA SER A 37 37.30 -54.31 -65.14
C SER A 37 38.05 -55.65 -65.22
N ILE A 38 37.99 -56.47 -64.16
CA ILE A 38 38.61 -57.80 -64.06
C ILE A 38 37.58 -58.87 -64.44
N LEU A 39 36.32 -58.72 -64.00
CA LEU A 39 35.21 -59.62 -64.32
C LEU A 39 34.86 -59.64 -65.81
N THR A 40 35.04 -58.52 -66.52
CA THR A 40 34.83 -58.42 -67.98
C THR A 40 35.87 -59.16 -68.83
N LYS A 41 36.96 -59.65 -68.22
CA LYS A 41 38.03 -60.40 -68.91
C LYS A 41 37.95 -61.91 -68.70
N LEU A 42 37.00 -62.41 -67.91
CA LEU A 42 36.81 -63.82 -67.60
C LEU A 42 35.68 -64.41 -68.47
N PRO A 43 35.79 -65.65 -68.98
CA PRO A 43 34.70 -66.30 -69.70
C PRO A 43 33.50 -66.50 -68.78
N PRO A 44 32.27 -66.13 -69.20
CA PRO A 44 31.08 -66.14 -68.33
C PRO A 44 30.70 -67.54 -67.83
N ASP A 45 31.14 -68.60 -68.51
CA ASP A 45 30.83 -69.99 -68.20
C ASP A 45 32.01 -70.76 -67.55
N SER A 46 33.03 -70.07 -67.03
CA SER A 46 34.15 -70.73 -66.34
C SER A 46 33.90 -70.90 -64.83
N GLU A 47 34.27 -72.06 -64.30
CA GLU A 47 34.22 -72.40 -62.86
C GLU A 47 34.93 -71.34 -61.99
N VAL A 48 36.06 -70.81 -62.49
CA VAL A 48 36.86 -69.77 -61.84
C VAL A 48 36.09 -68.44 -61.70
N ALA A 49 35.28 -68.06 -62.70
CA ALA A 49 34.46 -66.85 -62.62
C ALA A 49 33.38 -66.95 -61.53
N SER A 50 32.82 -68.15 -61.34
CA SER A 50 31.83 -68.44 -60.29
C SER A 50 32.45 -68.41 -58.89
N GLU A 51 33.65 -68.99 -58.70
CA GLU A 51 34.36 -68.93 -57.42
C GLU A 51 34.76 -67.51 -57.03
N VAL A 52 35.25 -66.71 -57.99
CA VAL A 52 35.60 -65.31 -57.77
C VAL A 52 34.36 -64.48 -57.42
N MET A 53 33.23 -64.68 -58.10
CA MET A 53 31.96 -64.01 -57.77
C MET A 53 31.45 -64.40 -56.38
N ASN A 54 31.49 -65.69 -56.02
CA ASN A 54 31.09 -66.17 -54.69
C ASN A 54 31.98 -65.55 -53.60
N PHE A 55 33.29 -65.49 -53.80
CA PHE A 55 34.22 -64.85 -52.86
C PHE A 55 33.93 -63.35 -52.71
N ILE A 56 33.74 -62.61 -53.82
CA ILE A 56 33.38 -61.19 -53.78
C ILE A 56 32.05 -60.99 -53.04
N MET A 57 31.05 -61.83 -53.29
CA MET A 57 29.78 -61.78 -52.57
C MET A 57 29.95 -62.01 -51.08
N HIS A 58 30.68 -63.05 -50.66
CA HIS A 58 30.94 -63.32 -49.24
C HIS A 58 31.64 -62.15 -48.55
N VAL A 59 32.71 -61.62 -49.14
CA VAL A 59 33.44 -60.46 -48.60
C VAL A 59 32.54 -59.22 -48.53
N THR A 60 31.69 -59.00 -49.54
CA THR A 60 30.77 -57.86 -49.56
C THR A 60 29.70 -57.99 -48.47
N VAL A 61 29.15 -59.19 -48.28
CA VAL A 61 28.17 -59.48 -47.22
C VAL A 61 28.79 -59.29 -45.83
N ASP A 62 29.99 -59.81 -45.60
CA ASP A 62 30.69 -59.67 -44.32
C ASP A 62 31.05 -58.21 -44.02
N LEU A 63 31.48 -57.45 -45.04
CA LEU A 63 31.72 -56.02 -44.91
C LEU A 63 30.43 -55.26 -44.57
N MET A 64 29.32 -55.58 -45.25
CA MET A 64 28.02 -54.96 -44.98
C MET A 64 27.54 -55.29 -43.57
N LYS A 65 27.72 -56.53 -43.11
CA LYS A 65 27.36 -56.99 -41.77
C LYS A 65 28.17 -56.26 -40.70
N THR A 66 29.49 -56.17 -40.87
CA THR A 66 30.39 -55.46 -39.94
C THR A 66 30.01 -53.98 -39.85
N ARG A 67 29.79 -53.33 -41.00
CA ARG A 67 29.36 -51.93 -41.03
C ARG A 67 28.00 -51.70 -40.37
N ALA A 68 27.05 -52.62 -40.55
CA ALA A 68 25.75 -52.55 -39.91
C ALA A 68 25.87 -52.66 -38.38
N GLN A 69 26.74 -53.56 -37.89
CA GLN A 69 27.03 -53.70 -36.46
C GLN A 69 27.69 -52.45 -35.87
N ASP A 70 28.68 -51.87 -36.57
CA ASP A 70 29.34 -50.64 -36.13
C ASP A 70 28.37 -49.46 -36.05
N LEU A 71 27.50 -49.32 -37.06
CA LEU A 71 26.46 -48.28 -37.08
C LEU A 71 25.47 -48.46 -35.93
N MET A 72 25.02 -49.69 -35.66
CA MET A 72 24.13 -50.00 -34.54
C MET A 72 24.79 -49.64 -33.21
N GLY A 73 26.03 -50.05 -32.98
CA GLY A 73 26.77 -49.71 -31.76
C GLY A 73 26.97 -48.21 -31.58
N LEU A 74 27.16 -47.45 -32.67
CA LEU A 74 27.27 -45.99 -32.62
C LEU A 74 25.92 -45.33 -32.28
N MET A 75 24.81 -45.81 -32.85
CA MET A 75 23.47 -45.33 -32.50
C MET A 75 23.14 -45.58 -31.03
N GLU A 76 23.39 -46.79 -30.53
CA GLU A 76 23.14 -47.15 -29.12
C GLU A 76 23.97 -46.30 -28.14
N ARG A 77 25.21 -45.94 -28.50
CA ARG A 77 26.02 -45.03 -27.67
C ARG A 77 25.44 -43.62 -27.67
N LYS A 78 25.08 -43.09 -28.83
CA LYS A 78 24.46 -41.76 -28.93
C LYS A 78 23.12 -41.67 -28.19
N GLU A 79 22.31 -42.72 -28.26
CA GLU A 79 21.03 -42.77 -27.55
C GLU A 79 21.24 -42.77 -26.03
N ARG A 80 22.22 -43.54 -25.53
CA ARG A 80 22.60 -43.53 -24.12
C ARG A 80 23.11 -42.16 -23.67
N GLU A 81 24.06 -41.57 -24.40
CA GLU A 81 24.58 -40.23 -24.10
C GLU A 81 23.47 -39.17 -24.09
N GLN A 82 22.53 -39.24 -25.03
CA GLN A 82 21.40 -38.32 -25.08
C GLN A 82 20.48 -38.51 -23.87
N LYS A 83 20.23 -39.75 -23.45
CA LYS A 83 19.42 -40.05 -22.27
C LYS A 83 20.08 -39.53 -20.99
N ASP A 84 21.36 -39.80 -20.78
CA ASP A 84 22.12 -39.36 -19.61
C ASP A 84 22.17 -37.82 -19.51
N LEU A 85 22.33 -37.15 -20.67
CA LEU A 85 22.28 -35.69 -20.75
C LEU A 85 20.90 -35.14 -20.39
N MET A 86 19.83 -35.78 -20.86
CA MET A 86 18.45 -35.38 -20.53
C MET A 86 18.17 -35.57 -19.04
N GLU A 87 18.63 -36.67 -18.45
CA GLU A 87 18.46 -36.96 -17.03
C GLU A 87 19.23 -35.95 -16.16
N THR A 88 20.48 -35.66 -16.50
CA THR A 88 21.29 -34.63 -15.80
C THR A 88 20.61 -33.27 -15.88
N ARG A 89 20.12 -32.87 -17.05
CA ARG A 89 19.39 -31.59 -17.22
C ARG A 89 18.10 -31.54 -16.43
N ALA A 90 17.36 -32.65 -16.34
CA ALA A 90 16.14 -32.73 -15.55
C ALA A 90 16.45 -32.55 -14.07
N GLN A 91 17.52 -33.19 -13.58
CA GLN A 91 17.97 -33.05 -12.19
C GLN A 91 18.39 -31.61 -11.88
N ASP A 92 19.23 -31.00 -12.72
CA ASP A 92 19.68 -29.61 -12.55
C ASP A 92 18.51 -28.62 -12.50
N LEU A 93 17.48 -28.85 -13.32
CA LEU A 93 16.27 -28.03 -13.32
C LEU A 93 15.47 -28.17 -12.02
N MET A 94 15.32 -29.39 -11.50
CA MET A 94 14.65 -29.62 -10.22
C MET A 94 15.38 -28.93 -9.08
N ASP A 95 16.70 -29.11 -8.99
CA ASP A 95 17.53 -28.47 -7.96
C ASP A 95 17.45 -26.94 -8.02
N LEU A 96 17.44 -26.37 -9.22
CA LEU A 96 17.33 -24.93 -9.43
C LEU A 96 15.94 -24.40 -9.06
N MET A 97 14.88 -25.15 -9.36
CA MET A 97 13.52 -24.80 -8.94
C MET A 97 13.39 -24.84 -7.42
N GLU A 98 13.89 -25.89 -6.77
CA GLU A 98 13.83 -26.04 -5.32
C GLU A 98 14.57 -24.90 -4.61
N ARG A 99 15.77 -24.53 -5.09
CA ARG A 99 16.50 -23.37 -4.54
C ARG A 99 15.73 -22.07 -4.68
N LYS A 100 15.13 -21.82 -5.85
CA LYS A 100 14.30 -20.62 -6.08
C LYS A 100 13.08 -20.57 -5.17
N GLU A 101 12.41 -21.69 -4.96
CA GLU A 101 11.26 -21.76 -4.06
C GLU A 101 11.66 -21.45 -2.61
N ARG A 102 12.78 -22.02 -2.13
CA ARG A 102 13.31 -21.72 -0.80
C ARG A 102 13.67 -20.24 -0.64
N GLU A 103 14.41 -19.67 -1.60
CA GLU A 103 14.78 -18.25 -1.58
C GLU A 103 13.53 -17.33 -1.59
N GLN A 104 12.52 -17.67 -2.39
CA GLN A 104 11.28 -16.90 -2.45
C GLN A 104 10.51 -16.97 -1.13
N LYS A 105 10.47 -18.15 -0.51
CA LYS A 105 9.84 -18.33 0.80
C LYS A 105 10.56 -17.51 1.88
N ASP A 106 11.88 -17.63 1.97
CA ASP A 106 12.69 -16.89 2.95
C ASP A 106 12.54 -15.38 2.80
N LEU A 107 12.54 -14.89 1.55
CA LEU A 107 12.35 -13.47 1.25
C LEU A 107 10.96 -12.99 1.69
N THR A 108 9.94 -13.82 1.50
CA THR A 108 8.56 -13.51 1.89
C THR A 108 8.43 -13.46 3.41
N GLU A 109 8.94 -14.48 4.11
CA GLU A 109 8.92 -14.52 5.57
C GLU A 109 9.69 -13.36 6.21
N ARG A 110 10.84 -12.97 5.62
CA ARG A 110 11.61 -11.83 6.10
C ARG A 110 10.84 -10.52 5.94
N LYS A 111 10.22 -10.31 4.77
CA LYS A 111 9.39 -9.12 4.51
C LYS A 111 8.20 -9.04 5.46
N GLU A 112 7.56 -10.17 5.76
CA GLU A 112 6.44 -10.22 6.69
C GLU A 112 6.87 -9.90 8.12
N ARG A 113 8.02 -10.42 8.58
CA ARG A 113 8.61 -10.08 9.88
C ARG A 113 8.94 -8.59 9.99
N GLU A 114 9.66 -8.04 9.02
CA GLU A 114 10.01 -6.62 9.00
C GLU A 114 8.76 -5.71 9.00
N LYS A 115 7.70 -6.12 8.28
CA LYS A 115 6.42 -5.41 8.29
C LYS A 115 5.72 -5.46 9.64
N MET A 116 5.75 -6.60 10.33
CA MET A 116 5.16 -6.79 11.65
C MET A 116 5.88 -5.92 12.68
N ASP A 117 7.21 -5.96 12.70
CA ASP A 117 8.03 -5.15 13.62
C ASP A 117 7.79 -3.65 13.43
N LEU A 118 7.70 -3.20 12.17
CA LEU A 118 7.42 -1.80 11.86
C LEU A 118 6.02 -1.37 12.33
N MET A 119 5.03 -2.25 12.20
CA MET A 119 3.66 -1.98 12.65
C MET A 119 3.59 -1.86 14.17
N GLU A 120 4.24 -2.78 14.88
CA GLU A 120 4.26 -2.78 16.34
C GLU A 120 4.96 -1.54 16.91
N ARG A 121 6.08 -1.11 16.32
CA ARG A 121 6.77 0.14 16.72
C ARG A 121 5.87 1.36 16.53
N LYS A 122 5.21 1.45 15.37
CA LYS A 122 4.29 2.57 15.07
C LYS A 122 3.13 2.62 16.06
N GLU A 123 2.56 1.49 16.44
CA GLU A 123 1.44 1.47 17.38
C GLU A 123 1.88 1.86 18.79
N ARG A 124 3.09 1.44 19.21
CA ARG A 124 3.68 1.87 20.48
C ARG A 124 3.92 3.38 20.52
N GLU A 125 4.53 3.94 19.48
CA GLU A 125 4.76 5.39 19.37
C GLU A 125 3.45 6.18 19.38
N LYS A 126 2.44 5.70 18.65
CA LYS A 126 1.10 6.32 18.63
C LYS A 126 0.44 6.32 20.00
N MET A 127 0.55 5.23 20.76
CA MET A 127 0.01 5.12 22.11
C MET A 127 0.70 6.11 23.07
N GLU A 128 2.03 6.19 23.02
CA GLU A 128 2.80 7.14 23.84
C GLU A 128 2.45 8.60 23.48
N LEU A 129 2.37 8.93 22.19
CA LEU A 129 1.96 10.26 21.74
C LEU A 129 0.54 10.60 22.23
N SER A 130 -0.42 9.67 22.12
CA SER A 130 -1.79 9.88 22.63
C SER A 130 -1.81 10.14 24.14
N LYS A 131 -1.00 9.42 24.91
CA LYS A 131 -0.85 9.64 26.36
C LYS A 131 -0.24 11.01 26.68
N THR A 132 0.78 11.43 25.94
CA THR A 132 1.38 12.76 26.14
C THR A 132 0.40 13.90 25.78
N LEU A 133 -0.37 13.74 24.70
CA LEU A 133 -1.39 14.71 24.30
C LEU A 133 -2.48 14.87 25.36
N THR A 134 -3.03 13.76 25.87
CA THR A 134 -4.05 13.80 26.92
C THR A 134 -3.54 14.45 28.22
N ASN A 135 -2.30 14.18 28.61
CA ASN A 135 -1.67 14.84 29.75
C ASN A 135 -1.51 16.36 29.52
N LEU A 136 -1.00 16.77 28.36
CA LEU A 136 -0.84 18.19 28.01
C LEU A 136 -2.18 18.93 27.95
N GLU A 137 -3.23 18.29 27.44
CA GLU A 137 -4.59 18.87 27.41
C GLU A 137 -5.14 19.08 28.82
N ASN A 138 -4.96 18.11 29.72
CA ASN A 138 -5.36 18.23 31.12
C ASN A 138 -4.58 19.34 31.85
N ASP A 139 -3.27 19.45 31.59
CA ASP A 139 -2.42 20.52 32.12
C ASP A 139 -2.87 21.90 31.63
N MET A 140 -3.17 22.02 30.33
CA MET A 140 -3.70 23.26 29.76
C MET A 140 -5.03 23.64 30.39
N LYS A 141 -5.97 22.69 30.51
CA LYS A 141 -7.28 22.92 31.15
C LYS A 141 -7.11 23.42 32.59
N THR A 142 -6.22 22.79 33.35
CA THR A 142 -5.91 23.18 34.74
C THR A 142 -5.33 24.59 34.81
N ARG A 143 -4.39 24.93 33.93
CA ARG A 143 -3.80 26.28 33.87
C ARG A 143 -4.84 27.35 33.51
N THR A 144 -5.70 27.07 32.53
CA THR A 144 -6.79 27.98 32.16
C THR A 144 -7.71 28.22 33.36
N GLU A 145 -8.08 27.18 34.09
CA GLU A 145 -8.90 27.31 35.29
C GLU A 145 -8.23 28.19 36.36
N LEU A 146 -6.95 27.97 36.65
CA LEU A 146 -6.18 28.78 37.61
C LEU A 146 -6.09 30.26 37.17
N LEU A 147 -5.93 30.54 35.88
CA LEU A 147 -5.90 31.90 35.34
C LEU A 147 -7.26 32.60 35.50
N LEU A 148 -8.35 31.89 35.23
CA LEU A 148 -9.70 32.42 35.42
C LEU A 148 -9.96 32.70 36.90
N ARG A 149 -9.58 31.79 37.80
CA ARG A 149 -9.72 31.94 39.27
C ARG A 149 -8.91 33.11 39.81
N SER A 150 -7.64 33.21 39.45
CA SER A 150 -6.75 34.28 39.91
C SER A 150 -7.20 35.67 39.47
N LYS A 151 -7.78 35.80 38.27
CA LYS A 151 -8.34 37.06 37.75
C LYS A 151 -9.77 37.35 38.22
N ARG A 152 -10.37 36.50 39.07
CA ARG A 152 -11.79 36.58 39.49
C ARG A 152 -12.74 36.59 38.29
N MET A 153 -12.39 35.85 37.24
CA MET A 153 -13.14 35.73 35.98
C MET A 153 -13.90 34.40 35.90
N CYS A 154 -14.15 33.74 37.03
CA CYS A 154 -14.85 32.46 37.08
C CYS A 154 -16.37 32.60 36.99
N ASN A 155 -16.85 33.42 36.08
CA ASN A 155 -18.25 33.46 35.69
C ASN A 155 -18.35 33.59 34.18
N MET A 156 -19.56 33.41 33.63
CA MET A 156 -19.81 33.50 32.19
C MET A 156 -19.26 34.79 31.58
N ARG A 157 -19.34 35.91 32.31
CA ARG A 157 -18.84 37.22 31.84
C ARG A 157 -17.32 37.22 31.75
N GLY A 158 -16.66 36.75 32.80
CA GLY A 158 -15.21 36.64 32.87
C GLY A 158 -14.64 35.70 31.81
N ALA A 159 -15.35 34.59 31.50
CA ALA A 159 -15.00 33.69 30.42
C ALA A 159 -15.02 34.38 29.05
N LEU A 160 -16.06 35.17 28.77
CA LEU A 160 -16.15 35.94 27.52
C LEU A 160 -15.09 37.06 27.44
N GLU A 161 -14.76 37.71 28.56
CA GLU A 161 -13.65 38.69 28.59
C GLU A 161 -12.27 38.03 28.39
N PHE A 162 -12.09 36.80 28.89
CA PHE A 162 -10.91 36.00 28.59
C PHE A 162 -10.80 35.74 27.09
N ILE A 163 -11.87 35.24 26.46
CA ILE A 163 -11.93 34.98 25.03
C ILE A 163 -11.63 36.24 24.22
N ARG A 164 -12.26 37.36 24.59
CA ARG A 164 -12.01 38.65 23.97
C ARG A 164 -10.53 39.04 24.06
N SER A 165 -9.89 38.78 25.19
CA SER A 165 -8.46 39.05 25.39
C SER A 165 -7.59 38.15 24.50
N GLU A 166 -7.91 36.86 24.39
CA GLU A 166 -7.20 35.92 23.51
C GLU A 166 -7.32 36.31 22.03
N ILE A 167 -8.54 36.65 21.56
CA ILE A 167 -8.77 37.12 20.17
C ILE A 167 -7.92 38.36 19.87
N ARG A 168 -7.82 39.30 20.81
CA ARG A 168 -7.00 40.51 20.68
C ARG A 168 -5.49 40.25 20.70
N LEU A 169 -5.04 39.13 21.25
CA LEU A 169 -3.63 38.74 21.14
C LEU A 169 -3.31 38.20 19.74
N TRP A 170 -4.29 37.59 19.07
CA TRP A 170 -4.11 37.00 17.73
C TRP A 170 -4.26 38.03 16.61
N ASN A 171 -5.16 39.00 16.77
CA ASN A 171 -5.37 40.08 15.82
C ASN A 171 -4.61 41.35 16.26
N LYS A 172 -4.02 42.09 15.31
CA LYS A 172 -3.37 43.40 15.59
C LYS A 172 -4.26 44.27 16.49
N PRO A 173 -3.69 45.13 17.35
CA PRO A 173 -4.44 45.84 18.39
C PRO A 173 -5.40 46.86 17.75
N SER A 174 -6.63 46.44 17.45
CA SER A 174 -7.77 47.34 17.34
C SER A 174 -8.10 47.90 18.74
N SER A 175 -8.79 49.04 18.76
CA SER A 175 -8.86 49.90 19.93
C SER A 175 -9.33 49.16 21.19
N PHE A 176 -8.71 49.44 22.34
CA PHE A 176 -9.05 48.83 23.62
C PHE A 176 -10.55 48.99 23.99
N ARG A 177 -11.27 49.92 23.34
CA ARG A 177 -12.63 50.36 23.65
C ARG A 177 -13.75 49.60 22.93
N ASP A 178 -13.45 48.68 22.01
CA ASP A 178 -14.51 48.04 21.22
C ASP A 178 -15.36 47.10 22.09
N PRO A 179 -16.71 47.15 22.04
CA PRO A 179 -17.59 46.28 22.81
C PRO A 179 -17.26 44.79 22.63
N THR A 180 -17.42 43.97 23.68
CA THR A 180 -17.09 42.54 23.63
C THR A 180 -17.84 41.79 22.54
N ASP A 181 -19.11 42.13 22.29
CA ASP A 181 -19.89 41.56 21.19
C ASP A 181 -19.24 41.78 19.82
N ASN A 182 -18.67 42.96 19.57
CA ASN A 182 -18.00 43.25 18.30
C ASN A 182 -16.74 42.39 18.11
N VAL A 183 -15.98 42.18 19.19
CA VAL A 183 -14.77 41.33 19.15
C VAL A 183 -15.14 39.85 18.97
N LEU A 184 -16.26 39.40 19.54
CA LEU A 184 -16.79 38.05 19.28
C LEU A 184 -17.28 37.90 17.85
N MET A 185 -17.81 38.96 17.23
CA MET A 185 -18.14 38.97 15.81
C MET A 185 -16.91 38.93 14.91
N ASP A 186 -15.76 39.48 15.32
CA ASP A 186 -14.50 39.32 14.58
C ASP A 186 -14.10 37.84 14.46
N LEU A 187 -14.38 37.04 15.50
CA LEU A 187 -14.13 35.60 15.48
C LEU A 187 -14.99 34.86 14.43
N ILE A 188 -16.18 35.37 14.10
CA ILE A 188 -17.04 34.82 13.04
C ILE A 188 -16.44 35.08 11.64
N HIS A 189 -15.45 35.96 11.53
CA HIS A 189 -14.71 36.15 10.29
C HIS A 189 -13.42 35.34 10.25
N ASP A 190 -13.03 34.71 11.36
CA ASP A 190 -11.86 33.83 11.41
C ASP A 190 -12.15 32.48 10.73
N ALA A 191 -11.39 32.17 9.68
CA ALA A 191 -11.63 30.98 8.87
C ALA A 191 -11.53 29.67 9.68
N THR A 192 -10.66 29.62 10.68
CA THR A 192 -10.45 28.41 11.49
C THR A 192 -11.63 28.18 12.43
N PHE A 193 -12.08 29.22 13.13
CA PHE A 193 -13.25 29.16 13.98
C PHE A 193 -14.53 28.91 13.18
N VAL A 194 -14.70 29.56 12.03
CA VAL A 194 -15.87 29.37 11.16
C VAL A 194 -15.99 27.93 10.69
N SER A 195 -14.87 27.32 10.28
CA SER A 195 -14.85 25.91 9.87
C SER A 195 -15.29 25.01 11.04
N TYR A 196 -14.70 25.22 12.22
CA TYR A 196 -15.02 24.50 13.44
C TYR A 196 -16.51 24.64 13.84
N LEU A 197 -17.05 25.87 13.81
CA LEU A 197 -18.44 26.13 14.19
C LEU A 197 -19.41 25.54 13.16
N LYS A 198 -19.11 25.65 11.86
CA LYS A 198 -19.92 25.01 10.80
C LYS A 198 -19.98 23.50 10.96
N GLN A 199 -18.84 22.85 11.23
CA GLN A 199 -18.79 21.42 11.47
C GLN A 199 -19.57 21.03 12.72
N THR A 200 -19.44 21.81 13.79
CA THR A 200 -20.22 21.62 15.03
C THR A 200 -21.73 21.74 14.75
N CYS A 201 -22.18 22.75 14.01
CA CYS A 201 -23.59 22.89 13.64
C CYS A 201 -24.08 21.71 12.78
N LEU A 202 -23.26 21.26 11.83
CA LEU A 202 -23.56 20.09 10.99
C LEU A 202 -23.77 18.82 11.83
N LEU A 203 -22.90 18.57 12.83
CA LEU A 203 -23.00 17.41 13.71
C LEU A 203 -24.29 17.39 14.56
N ASN A 204 -24.90 18.55 14.78
CA ASN A 204 -26.08 18.72 15.63
C ASN A 204 -27.35 19.07 14.84
N ASN A 205 -27.31 19.02 13.50
CA ASN A 205 -28.42 19.40 12.62
C ASN A 205 -28.95 20.83 12.86
N THR A 206 -28.08 21.76 13.23
CA THR A 206 -28.43 23.18 13.42
C THR A 206 -27.91 24.03 12.27
N GLN A 207 -28.54 25.19 12.02
CA GLN A 207 -28.07 26.10 10.98
C GLN A 207 -26.95 26.99 11.52
N TYR A 208 -25.85 27.07 10.77
CA TYR A 208 -24.73 27.96 11.11
C TYR A 208 -25.16 29.42 11.31
N LYS A 209 -26.08 29.93 10.47
CA LYS A 209 -26.57 31.32 10.55
C LYS A 209 -27.25 31.63 11.87
N ASP A 210 -27.92 30.65 12.48
CA ASP A 210 -28.58 30.84 13.77
C ASP A 210 -27.54 30.94 14.89
N ALA A 211 -26.53 30.07 14.88
CA ALA A 211 -25.42 30.12 15.84
C ALA A 211 -24.60 31.41 15.70
N GLU A 212 -24.32 31.85 14.47
CA GLU A 212 -23.67 33.12 14.12
C GLU A 212 -24.44 34.32 14.67
N LYS A 213 -25.76 34.36 14.49
CA LYS A 213 -26.60 35.43 15.02
C LYS A 213 -26.57 35.48 16.55
N CYS A 214 -26.54 34.32 17.21
CA CYS A 214 -26.45 34.24 18.67
C CYS A 214 -25.13 34.81 19.20
N MET A 215 -24.00 34.58 18.51
CA MET A 215 -22.67 35.02 18.95
C MET A 215 -22.57 36.51 19.26
N GLY A 216 -23.19 37.36 18.42
CA GLY A 216 -23.20 38.82 18.62
C GLY A 216 -24.10 39.32 19.76
N GLY A 217 -24.90 38.45 20.38
CA GLY A 217 -25.75 38.78 21.51
C GLY A 217 -25.33 38.14 22.84
N LEU A 218 -24.35 37.22 22.82
CA LEU A 218 -23.97 36.43 23.99
C LEU A 218 -23.51 37.32 25.15
N TYR A 219 -22.63 38.29 24.90
CA TYR A 219 -22.09 39.12 25.98
C TYR A 219 -23.17 40.02 26.60
N HIS A 220 -24.06 40.55 25.77
CA HIS A 220 -25.21 41.33 26.23
C HIS A 220 -26.16 40.50 27.10
N THR A 221 -26.47 39.26 26.69
CA THR A 221 -27.32 38.35 27.47
C THR A 221 -26.65 38.01 28.81
N VAL A 222 -25.35 37.68 28.80
CA VAL A 222 -24.59 37.42 30.04
C VAL A 222 -24.62 38.65 30.96
N SER A 223 -24.34 39.82 30.42
CA SER A 223 -24.18 41.06 31.20
C SER A 223 -25.47 41.55 31.84
N LYS A 224 -26.65 41.16 31.32
CA LYS A 224 -27.96 41.50 31.90
C LYS A 224 -28.46 40.49 32.92
N ARG A 225 -28.22 39.20 32.68
CA ARG A 225 -28.82 38.10 33.46
C ARG A 225 -27.93 37.63 34.61
N PHE A 226 -26.62 37.75 34.46
CA PHE A 226 -25.64 37.19 35.40
C PHE A 226 -24.88 38.32 36.10
N HIS A 227 -25.55 38.98 37.05
CA HIS A 227 -24.95 39.99 37.93
C HIS A 227 -24.32 39.40 39.21
N GLY A 228 -24.22 38.07 39.29
CA GLY A 228 -23.68 37.36 40.45
C GLY A 228 -22.15 37.24 40.46
N HIS A 229 -21.59 37.27 41.66
CA HIS A 229 -20.23 36.79 41.95
C HIS A 229 -20.19 35.26 41.99
N ASP A 230 -20.82 34.60 41.02
CA ASP A 230 -20.74 33.15 40.93
C ASP A 230 -19.30 32.77 40.57
N ASN A 231 -18.80 31.75 41.26
CA ASN A 231 -17.40 31.32 41.19
C ASN A 231 -17.17 30.21 40.15
N ASN A 232 -18.20 29.88 39.35
CA ASN A 232 -18.13 28.86 38.31
C ASN A 232 -18.63 29.38 36.94
N ILE A 233 -18.08 28.80 35.87
CA ILE A 233 -18.57 29.00 34.50
C ILE A 233 -19.58 27.91 34.21
N GLU A 234 -20.85 28.29 34.12
CA GLU A 234 -21.97 27.36 34.04
C GLU A 234 -22.90 27.75 32.89
N ILE A 235 -23.24 26.77 32.05
CA ILE A 235 -24.24 26.91 30.99
C ILE A 235 -25.50 26.20 31.45
N ASP A 236 -26.50 26.97 31.89
CA ASP A 236 -27.80 26.45 32.31
C ASP A 236 -28.84 26.56 31.18
N ALA A 237 -29.33 25.42 30.68
CA ALA A 237 -30.26 25.41 29.55
C ALA A 237 -31.58 26.16 29.81
N ARG A 238 -31.91 26.49 31.06
CA ARG A 238 -33.09 27.29 31.42
C ARG A 238 -32.92 28.77 31.12
N ASP A 239 -31.67 29.24 31.10
CA ASP A 239 -31.33 30.66 30.93
C ASP A 239 -30.98 31.02 29.48
N TRP A 240 -30.82 30.02 28.60
CA TRP A 240 -30.30 30.17 27.25
C TRP A 240 -31.18 29.46 26.24
N SER A 241 -31.31 30.03 25.03
CA SER A 241 -31.91 29.29 23.92
C SER A 241 -30.99 28.16 23.44
N VAL A 242 -31.56 27.14 22.79
CA VAL A 242 -30.82 25.96 22.27
C VAL A 242 -29.59 26.36 21.43
N ASN A 243 -29.75 27.39 20.58
CA ASN A 243 -28.66 27.87 19.73
C ASN A 243 -27.60 28.65 20.53
N GLU A 244 -27.99 29.39 21.57
CA GLU A 244 -27.02 30.05 22.46
C GLU A 244 -26.23 29.03 23.30
N VAL A 245 -26.88 27.97 23.79
CA VAL A 245 -26.20 26.86 24.49
C VAL A 245 -25.16 26.21 23.57
N LEU A 246 -25.52 25.92 22.32
CA LEU A 246 -24.60 25.38 21.32
C LEU A 246 -23.43 26.35 21.06
N SER A 247 -23.71 27.63 20.83
CA SER A 247 -22.69 28.65 20.57
C SER A 247 -21.73 28.81 21.75
N LEU A 248 -22.24 28.85 22.98
CA LEU A 248 -21.43 28.96 24.20
C LEU A 248 -20.54 27.73 24.40
N GLY A 249 -21.10 26.52 24.28
CA GLY A 249 -20.30 25.30 24.40
C GLY A 249 -19.27 25.16 23.29
N GLY A 250 -19.63 25.53 22.05
CA GLY A 250 -18.70 25.58 20.93
C GLY A 250 -17.55 26.54 21.18
N LEU A 251 -17.85 27.75 21.66
CA LEU A 251 -16.88 28.80 21.97
C LEU A 251 -15.95 28.39 23.11
N PHE A 252 -16.50 27.93 24.25
CA PHE A 252 -15.70 27.52 25.39
C PHE A 252 -14.83 26.30 25.07
N ASN A 253 -15.33 25.35 24.30
CA ASN A 253 -14.53 24.22 23.85
C ASN A 253 -13.38 24.65 22.91
N TYR A 254 -13.65 25.58 21.98
CA TYR A 254 -12.63 26.11 21.07
C TYR A 254 -11.47 26.79 21.82
N PHE A 255 -11.79 27.56 22.86
CA PHE A 255 -10.82 28.24 23.72
C PHE A 255 -10.36 27.41 24.93
N ARG A 256 -10.76 26.13 25.03
CA ARG A 256 -10.40 25.21 26.13
C ARG A 256 -10.73 25.76 27.52
N ILE A 257 -11.86 26.44 27.64
CA ILE A 257 -12.40 26.97 28.89
C ILE A 257 -13.22 25.87 29.57
N PRO A 258 -12.91 25.48 30.81
CA PRO A 258 -13.74 24.53 31.54
C PRO A 258 -15.07 25.15 31.93
N TYR A 259 -16.15 24.39 31.75
CA TYR A 259 -17.51 24.79 32.14
C TYR A 259 -18.32 23.58 32.62
N ALA A 260 -19.35 23.85 33.41
CA ALA A 260 -20.40 22.89 33.76
C ALA A 260 -21.65 23.14 32.92
N TYR A 261 -22.40 22.09 32.60
CA TYR A 261 -23.67 22.18 31.89
C TYR A 261 -24.81 21.66 32.76
N TYR A 262 -25.88 22.44 32.86
CA TYR A 262 -27.12 22.05 33.53
C TYR A 262 -28.24 21.93 32.51
N ASN A 263 -28.99 20.83 32.58
CA ASN A 263 -30.11 20.56 31.68
C ASN A 263 -31.32 21.48 31.98
N ASP A 264 -32.41 21.30 31.24
CA ASP A 264 -33.68 22.02 31.41
C ASP A 264 -34.33 21.81 32.80
N ARG A 265 -33.90 20.80 33.55
CA ARG A 265 -34.31 20.53 34.94
C ARG A 265 -33.39 21.18 35.98
N GLY A 266 -32.28 21.80 35.56
CA GLY A 266 -31.27 22.35 36.46
C GLY A 266 -30.34 21.30 37.07
N GLU A 267 -30.23 20.12 36.45
CA GLU A 267 -29.34 19.04 36.92
C GLU A 267 -28.04 19.04 36.13
N LEU A 268 -26.91 18.80 36.83
CA LEU A 268 -25.59 18.68 36.19
C LEU A 268 -25.59 17.48 35.22
N ALA A 269 -25.34 17.75 33.95
CA ALA A 269 -25.43 16.75 32.89
C ALA A 269 -24.25 16.83 31.92
N SER A 270 -24.08 15.79 31.10
CA SER A 270 -23.19 15.85 29.94
C SER A 270 -23.71 16.88 28.94
N PHE A 271 -22.81 17.65 28.34
CA PHE A 271 -23.18 18.62 27.32
C PHE A 271 -23.93 17.93 26.15
N PRO A 272 -25.11 18.43 25.73
CA PRO A 272 -26.03 17.67 24.89
C PRO A 272 -25.64 17.70 23.40
N PHE A 273 -24.65 18.51 23.02
CA PHE A 273 -24.22 18.68 21.64
C PHE A 273 -22.86 18.04 21.38
N LYS A 274 -22.70 17.50 20.17
CA LYS A 274 -21.42 17.00 19.67
C LYS A 274 -20.57 18.15 19.16
N LEU A 275 -19.41 18.36 19.76
CA LEU A 275 -18.48 19.43 19.35
C LEU A 275 -17.44 18.86 18.38
N ALA A 276 -17.08 19.63 17.36
CA ALA A 276 -16.00 19.25 16.45
C ALA A 276 -14.66 19.21 17.21
N GLU A 277 -13.70 18.45 16.69
CA GLU A 277 -12.31 18.56 17.15
C GLU A 277 -11.67 19.76 16.47
N ARG A 278 -10.85 20.51 17.22
CA ARG A 278 -10.10 21.62 16.65
C ARG A 278 -9.01 21.06 15.73
N SER A 279 -9.15 21.32 14.43
CA SER A 279 -8.16 21.01 13.38
C SER A 279 -6.93 21.90 13.47
#